data_AF-A0A348NVV0-F1
#
_entry.id   AF-A0A348NVV0-F1
#
_cell.length_a   1.000
_cell.length_b   1.000
_cell.length_c   1.000
_cell.angle_alpha   90.00
_cell.angle_beta   90.00
_cell.angle_gamma   90.00
#
_symmetry.space_group_name_H-M   'P 1'
#
loop_
_entity.id
_entity.type
_entity.pdbx_description
1 polymer ?
#
loop_
_entity_poly.entity_id
_entity_poly.type
_entity_poly.pdbx_seq_one_letter_code
_entity_poly.pdbx_strand_id
1 'polypeptide(L)'
;GTTRVQHFLVNQIQEVYRGSGVNPNDKHIEVIVRQMLQKVQIVNPGDTSFLEGDKASKFVLSRNNSDIYDKVIVTDPGDSKFEIGEMLITYEVDNRNKKLIDEEKKPIEFRPARPATYKPLLLGITEAALQVDSFISAASFQETTKVLTDAAIKSSTDYLEGLKENVIMGNLLPCGTGLAKYNYIKVKNKFEQEAVEDVVEDDGYRN
;
A
#
# COMPACT_ATOMS: atom_id res chain seq x y z
N GLY A 1 19.12 12.65 4.69
CA GLY A 1 17.80 12.03 4.49
C GLY A 1 17.24 12.38 3.13
N THR A 2 16.18 11.69 2.69
CA THR A 2 15.54 11.83 1.36
C THR A 2 15.08 13.24 1.06
N THR A 3 14.66 14.00 2.07
CA THR A 3 14.18 15.38 1.96
C THR A 3 15.22 16.31 1.31
N ARG A 4 16.51 16.15 1.66
CA ARG A 4 17.59 16.96 1.06
C ARG A 4 17.75 16.69 -0.44
N VAL A 5 17.62 15.42 -0.85
CA VAL A 5 17.70 15.02 -2.27
C VAL A 5 16.50 15.57 -3.03
N GLN A 6 15.30 15.53 -2.44
CA GLN A 6 14.09 16.10 -3.05
C GLN A 6 14.24 17.59 -3.30
N HIS A 7 14.62 18.37 -2.27
CA HIS A 7 14.85 19.81 -2.43
C HIS A 7 15.94 20.13 -3.45
N PHE A 8 17.04 19.37 -3.45
CA PHE A 8 18.10 19.55 -4.43
C PHE A 8 17.59 19.36 -5.87
N LEU A 9 16.88 18.26 -6.14
CA LEU A 9 16.33 17.98 -7.48
C LEU A 9 15.34 19.04 -7.93
N VAL A 10 14.42 19.45 -7.04
CA VAL A 10 13.43 20.49 -7.36
C VAL A 10 14.13 21.81 -7.73
N ASN A 11 15.09 22.25 -6.92
CA ASN A 11 15.81 23.51 -7.16
C ASN A 11 16.59 23.48 -8.48
N GLN A 12 17.29 22.39 -8.77
CA GLN A 12 18.07 22.25 -10.01
C GLN A 12 17.18 22.27 -11.25
N ILE A 13 16.03 21.60 -11.22
CA ILE A 13 15.07 21.63 -12.33
C ILE A 13 14.49 23.05 -12.49
N GLN A 14 14.14 23.71 -11.39
CA GLN A 14 13.58 25.06 -11.40
C GLN A 14 14.58 26.09 -11.97
N GLU A 15 15.88 25.97 -11.65
CA GLU A 15 16.93 26.85 -12.18
C GLU A 15 17.01 26.80 -13.71
N VAL A 16 16.89 25.62 -14.31
CA VAL A 16 16.88 25.46 -15.78
C VAL A 16 15.65 26.12 -16.39
N TYR A 17 14.46 25.90 -15.82
CA TYR A 17 13.22 26.50 -16.33
C TYR A 17 13.20 28.03 -16.19
N ARG A 18 13.71 28.55 -15.06
CA ARG A 18 13.91 30.00 -14.86
C ARG A 18 14.81 30.59 -15.94
N GLY A 19 15.88 29.87 -16.32
CA GLY A 19 16.77 30.26 -17.42
C GLY A 19 16.09 30.32 -18.78
N SER A 20 15.04 29.52 -19.00
CA SER A 20 14.19 29.55 -20.20
C SER A 20 12.99 30.51 -20.09
N GLY A 21 12.88 31.28 -19.00
CA GLY A 21 11.77 32.23 -18.79
C GLY A 21 10.43 31.57 -18.40
N VAL A 22 10.42 30.29 -18.04
CA VAL A 22 9.23 29.54 -17.60
C VAL A 22 9.30 29.34 -16.09
N ASN A 23 8.21 29.64 -15.38
CA ASN A 23 8.12 29.46 -13.94
C ASN A 23 7.05 28.41 -13.60
N PRO A 24 7.37 27.11 -13.68
CA PRO A 24 6.44 26.06 -13.28
C PRO A 24 6.22 26.10 -11.77
N ASN A 25 5.05 25.63 -11.32
CA ASN A 25 4.79 25.47 -9.90
C ASN A 25 5.57 24.26 -9.35
N ASP A 26 6.32 24.47 -8.27
CA ASP A 26 7.15 23.45 -7.61
C ASP A 26 6.39 22.15 -7.32
N LYS A 27 5.07 22.24 -7.01
CA LYS A 27 4.21 21.07 -6.77
C LYS A 27 4.24 20.05 -7.91
N HIS A 28 4.36 20.51 -9.16
CA HIS A 28 4.43 19.59 -10.31
C HIS A 28 5.74 18.80 -10.32
N ILE A 29 6.85 19.49 -10.03
CA ILE A 29 8.18 18.87 -9.99
C ILE A 29 8.28 17.93 -8.79
N GLU A 30 7.75 18.33 -7.64
CA GLU A 30 7.71 17.50 -6.43
C GLU A 30 6.94 16.19 -6.67
N VAL A 31 5.83 16.21 -7.40
CA VAL A 31 5.08 15.00 -7.74
C VAL A 31 5.92 14.05 -8.60
N ILE A 32 6.70 14.57 -9.56
CA ILE A 32 7.60 13.77 -10.40
C ILE A 32 8.76 13.20 -9.57
N VAL A 33 9.43 14.05 -8.78
CA VAL A 33 10.54 13.64 -7.91
C VAL A 33 10.08 12.62 -6.86
N ARG A 34 8.84 12.74 -6.37
CA ARG A 34 8.23 11.73 -5.51
C ARG A 34 8.16 10.38 -6.21
N GLN A 35 7.77 10.33 -7.49
CA GLN A 35 7.76 9.08 -8.27
C GLN A 35 9.14 8.46 -8.44
N MET A 36 10.19 9.27 -8.60
CA MET A 36 11.57 8.79 -8.65
C MET A 36 12.07 8.16 -7.33
N LEU A 37 11.41 8.45 -6.20
CA LEU A 37 11.77 8.00 -4.85
C LEU A 37 10.75 7.01 -4.24
N GLN A 38 9.90 6.38 -5.06
CA GLN A 38 8.86 5.46 -4.59
C GLN A 38 9.38 4.08 -4.14
N LYS A 39 10.56 3.69 -4.60
CA LYS A 39 11.15 2.38 -4.31
C LYS A 39 12.21 2.47 -3.21
N VAL A 40 12.39 1.36 -2.52
CA VAL A 40 13.36 1.18 -1.44
C VAL A 40 14.08 -0.14 -1.65
N GLN A 41 15.31 -0.22 -1.15
CA GLN A 41 16.05 -1.48 -1.08
C GLN A 41 16.11 -1.96 0.36
N ILE A 42 15.75 -3.22 0.59
CA ILE A 42 15.79 -3.85 1.91
C ILE A 42 17.25 -4.05 2.33
N VAL A 43 17.59 -3.58 3.52
CA VAL A 43 18.92 -3.70 4.13
C VAL A 43 18.94 -4.84 5.14
N ASN A 44 17.90 -4.95 5.97
CA ASN A 44 17.71 -6.08 6.85
C ASN A 44 16.22 -6.45 6.84
N PRO A 45 15.86 -7.71 6.51
CA PRO A 45 14.47 -8.12 6.42
C PRO A 45 13.78 -8.26 7.78
N GLY A 46 14.52 -8.34 8.89
CA GLY A 46 13.95 -8.57 10.21
C GLY A 46 13.20 -9.90 10.25
N ASP A 47 11.97 -9.87 10.75
CA ASP A 47 11.04 -11.01 10.77
C ASP A 47 9.96 -10.89 9.68
N THR A 48 10.19 -10.05 8.65
CA THR A 48 9.28 -9.91 7.51
C THR A 48 9.52 -10.98 6.43
N SER A 49 8.64 -11.04 5.44
CA SER A 49 8.77 -11.93 4.29
C SER A 49 9.78 -11.45 3.23
N PHE A 50 10.42 -10.30 3.42
CA PHE A 50 11.40 -9.77 2.47
C PHE A 50 12.73 -10.54 2.53
N LEU A 51 13.49 -10.46 1.44
CA LEU A 51 14.89 -10.86 1.41
C LEU A 51 15.81 -9.64 1.45
N GLU A 52 17.04 -9.84 1.94
CA GLU A 52 18.05 -8.80 1.90
C GLU A 52 18.38 -8.42 0.45
N GLY A 53 18.39 -7.11 0.17
CA GLY A 53 18.65 -6.59 -1.17
C GLY A 53 17.42 -6.45 -2.07
N ASP A 54 16.26 -6.97 -1.65
CA ASP A 54 15.00 -6.83 -2.39
C ASP A 54 14.64 -5.37 -2.65
N LYS A 55 14.01 -5.12 -3.80
CA LYS A 55 13.44 -3.82 -4.16
C LYS A 55 11.92 -3.87 -3.99
N ALA A 56 11.39 -3.06 -3.09
CA ALA A 56 9.97 -2.96 -2.83
C ALA A 56 9.47 -1.51 -3.00
N SER A 57 8.16 -1.33 -3.22
CA SER A 57 7.55 -0.01 -3.10
C SER A 57 7.45 0.39 -1.63
N LYS A 58 7.55 1.69 -1.35
CA LYS A 58 7.37 2.23 0.02
C LYS A 58 6.03 1.84 0.62
N PHE A 59 4.99 1.75 -0.21
CA PHE A 59 3.66 1.34 0.22
C PHE A 59 3.65 -0.12 0.72
N VAL A 60 4.16 -1.05 -0.11
CA VAL A 60 4.21 -2.47 0.25
C VAL A 60 5.07 -2.70 1.48
N LEU A 61 6.24 -2.06 1.55
CA LEU A 61 7.09 -2.11 2.74
C LEU A 61 6.36 -1.58 3.97
N SER A 62 5.75 -0.39 3.88
CA SER A 62 5.05 0.22 5.01
C SER A 62 3.94 -0.68 5.52
N ARG A 63 3.18 -1.31 4.62
CA ARG A 63 2.11 -2.25 4.98
C ARG A 63 2.67 -3.47 5.73
N ASN A 64 3.68 -4.14 5.18
CA ASN A 64 4.30 -5.30 5.82
C ASN A 64 4.91 -4.97 7.19
N ASN A 65 5.55 -3.80 7.32
CA ASN A 65 6.11 -3.35 8.59
C ASN A 65 5.02 -3.02 9.61
N SER A 66 3.91 -2.42 9.19
CA SER A 66 2.76 -2.19 10.07
C SER A 66 2.15 -3.52 10.54
N ASP A 67 1.99 -4.49 9.64
CA ASP A 67 1.40 -5.79 9.96
C ASP A 67 2.24 -6.59 10.98
N ILE A 68 3.55 -6.36 11.02
CA ILE A 68 4.48 -7.05 11.93
C ILE A 68 4.67 -6.31 13.25
N TYR A 69 4.32 -5.02 13.30
CA TYR A 69 4.49 -4.20 14.51
C TYR A 69 3.73 -4.77 15.72
N ASP A 70 2.54 -5.32 15.52
CA ASP A 70 1.71 -5.89 16.59
C ASP A 70 1.97 -7.38 16.84
N LYS A 71 3.00 -7.95 16.21
CA LYS A 71 3.32 -9.38 16.30
C LYS A 71 4.52 -9.65 17.21
N VAL A 72 4.48 -10.81 17.84
CA VAL A 72 5.52 -11.33 18.72
C VAL A 72 5.93 -12.71 18.26
N ILE A 73 7.17 -13.08 18.54
CA ILE A 73 7.73 -14.38 18.22
C ILE A 73 8.01 -15.12 19.51
N VAL A 74 7.50 -16.34 19.60
CA VAL A 74 7.70 -17.22 20.75
C VAL A 74 9.16 -17.63 20.84
N THR A 75 9.82 -17.31 21.96
CA THR A 75 11.19 -17.75 22.25
C THR A 75 11.19 -19.02 23.08
N ASP A 76 10.25 -19.13 24.03
CA ASP A 76 10.01 -20.35 24.80
C ASP A 76 8.49 -20.59 24.90
N PRO A 77 7.97 -21.71 24.39
CA PRO A 77 6.56 -22.03 24.46
C PRO A 77 6.07 -22.39 25.87
N GLY A 78 6.95 -22.65 26.84
CA GLY A 78 6.58 -23.07 28.19
C GLY A 78 5.73 -24.35 28.16
N ASP A 79 4.58 -24.33 28.84
CA ASP A 79 3.61 -25.44 28.83
C ASP A 79 2.46 -25.21 27.83
N SER A 80 2.62 -24.27 26.90
CA SER A 80 1.64 -24.01 25.84
C SER A 80 1.76 -25.01 24.68
N LYS A 81 0.81 -24.95 23.73
CA LYS A 81 0.84 -25.77 22.51
C LYS A 81 1.61 -25.13 21.35
N PHE A 82 2.18 -23.94 21.55
CA PHE A 82 2.86 -23.21 20.51
C PHE A 82 4.28 -23.75 20.29
N GLU A 83 4.85 -23.44 19.13
CA GLU A 83 6.21 -23.83 18.78
C GLU A 83 7.18 -22.65 18.88
N ILE A 84 8.46 -22.96 19.13
CA ILE A 84 9.53 -21.95 19.12
C ILE A 84 9.60 -21.34 17.72
N GLY A 85 9.57 -20.00 17.64
CA GLY A 85 9.61 -19.26 16.38
C GLY A 85 8.23 -18.97 15.78
N GLU A 86 7.15 -19.45 16.39
CA GLU A 86 5.79 -19.13 15.94
C GLU A 86 5.50 -17.64 16.14
N MET A 87 4.94 -17.00 15.11
CA MET A 87 4.59 -15.59 15.12
C MET A 87 3.10 -15.43 15.42
N LEU A 88 2.81 -14.74 16.53
CA LEU A 88 1.46 -14.54 17.05
C LEU A 88 1.18 -13.06 17.24
N ILE A 89 -0.09 -12.69 17.34
CA ILE A 89 -0.48 -11.32 17.68
C ILE A 89 -0.28 -11.13 19.19
N THR A 90 0.24 -9.96 19.59
CA THR A 90 0.54 -9.64 20.99
C THR A 90 -0.63 -9.94 21.93
N TYR A 91 -1.85 -9.54 21.53
CA TYR A 91 -3.08 -9.77 22.30
C TYR A 91 -3.38 -11.26 22.55
N GLU A 92 -3.09 -12.14 21.59
CA GLU A 92 -3.36 -13.57 21.75
C GLU A 92 -2.43 -14.20 22.78
N VAL A 93 -1.14 -13.83 22.75
CA VAL A 93 -0.14 -14.33 23.69
C VAL A 93 -0.42 -13.83 25.10
N ASP A 94 -0.78 -12.56 25.26
CA ASP A 94 -1.13 -12.00 26.57
C ASP A 94 -2.33 -12.71 27.21
N ASN A 95 -3.37 -12.99 26.42
CA ASN A 95 -4.54 -13.73 26.90
C ASN A 95 -4.22 -15.19 27.22
N ARG A 96 -3.32 -15.82 26.45
CA ARG A 96 -2.89 -17.18 26.74
C ARG A 96 -2.07 -17.24 28.03
N ASN A 97 -1.17 -16.29 28.22
CA ASN A 97 -0.34 -16.19 29.42
C ASN A 97 -1.18 -16.00 30.68
N LYS A 98 -2.25 -15.18 30.63
CA LYS A 98 -3.20 -15.07 31.75
C LYS A 98 -3.79 -16.43 32.14
N LYS A 99 -4.28 -17.21 31.16
CA LYS A 99 -4.84 -18.55 31.42
C LYS A 99 -3.81 -19.53 31.95
N LEU A 100 -2.56 -19.48 31.45
CA LEU A 100 -1.50 -20.36 31.92
C LEU A 100 -1.11 -20.05 33.37
N ILE A 101 -1.09 -18.77 33.73
CA ILE A 101 -0.84 -18.34 35.11
C ILE A 101 -1.97 -18.80 36.04
N ASP A 102 -3.23 -18.67 35.62
CA ASP A 102 -4.40 -19.17 36.38
C ASP A 102 -4.37 -20.69 36.57
N GLU A 103 -3.79 -21.43 35.62
CA GLU A 103 -3.61 -22.88 35.66
C GLU A 103 -2.28 -23.33 36.34
N GLU A 104 -1.53 -22.40 36.96
CA GLU A 104 -0.21 -22.62 37.59
C GLU A 104 0.86 -23.23 36.65
N LYS A 105 0.73 -22.98 35.33
CA LYS A 105 1.65 -23.44 34.29
C LYS A 105 2.67 -22.39 33.91
N LYS A 106 3.76 -22.81 33.26
CA LYS A 106 4.79 -21.87 32.78
C LYS A 106 4.23 -20.99 31.64
N PRO A 107 4.34 -19.66 31.77
CA PRO A 107 3.91 -18.73 30.72
C PRO A 107 4.84 -18.81 29.50
N ILE A 108 4.34 -18.32 28.36
CA ILE A 108 5.07 -18.23 27.11
C ILE A 108 6.02 -17.02 27.19
N GLU A 109 7.30 -17.25 26.91
CA GLU A 109 8.25 -16.17 26.70
C GLU A 109 8.30 -15.81 25.21
N PHE A 110 8.30 -14.50 24.93
CA PHE A 110 8.29 -14.00 23.56
C PHE A 110 9.13 -12.73 23.42
N ARG A 111 9.55 -12.46 22.19
CA ARG A 111 10.19 -11.21 21.79
C ARG A 111 9.30 -10.47 20.78
N PRO A 112 9.36 -9.12 20.72
CA PRO A 112 8.70 -8.38 19.66
C PRO A 112 9.31 -8.75 18.29
N ALA A 113 8.45 -8.79 17.27
CA ALA A 113 8.90 -8.99 15.90
C ALA A 113 9.60 -7.73 15.37
N ARG A 114 10.65 -7.93 14.56
CA ARG A 114 11.48 -6.85 14.04
C ARG A 114 11.01 -6.48 12.63
N PRO A 115 10.67 -5.21 12.36
CA PRO A 115 10.29 -4.77 11.02
C PRO A 115 11.51 -4.73 10.09
N ALA A 116 11.27 -4.75 8.78
CA ALA A 116 12.33 -4.62 7.79
C ALA A 116 12.89 -3.20 7.78
N THR A 117 14.23 -3.11 7.76
CA THR A 117 14.96 -1.86 7.54
C THR A 117 15.34 -1.73 6.08
N TYR A 118 15.41 -0.49 5.61
CA TYR A 118 15.57 -0.20 4.20
C TYR A 118 16.39 1.06 3.97
N LYS A 119 16.90 1.19 2.76
CA LYS A 119 17.47 2.44 2.23
C LYS A 119 16.63 2.95 1.07
N PRO A 120 16.34 4.25 1.00
CA PRO A 120 15.61 4.84 -0.12
C PRO A 120 16.42 4.70 -1.40
N LEU A 121 15.74 4.42 -2.51
CA LEU A 121 16.38 4.25 -3.81
C LEU A 121 15.86 5.33 -4.76
N LEU A 122 16.79 6.09 -5.36
CA LEU A 122 16.48 7.09 -6.37
C LEU A 122 16.59 6.43 -7.75
N LEU A 123 15.47 6.37 -8.47
CA LEU A 123 15.38 5.85 -9.83
C LEU A 123 15.26 7.00 -10.82
N GLY A 124 15.82 6.81 -12.02
CA GLY A 124 15.48 7.65 -13.17
C GLY A 124 14.00 7.49 -13.53
N ILE A 125 13.43 8.46 -14.26
CA ILE A 125 12.00 8.45 -14.61
C ILE A 125 11.64 7.20 -15.44
N THR A 126 12.50 6.81 -16.39
CA THR A 126 12.30 5.61 -17.22
C THR A 126 12.31 4.33 -16.38
N GLU A 127 13.29 4.19 -15.48
CA GLU A 127 13.37 3.06 -14.54
C GLU A 127 12.17 3.01 -13.59
N ALA A 128 11.75 4.16 -13.05
CA ALA A 128 10.58 4.26 -12.19
C ALA A 128 9.28 3.88 -12.92
N ALA A 129 9.18 4.20 -14.22
CA ALA A 129 8.04 3.86 -15.06
C ALA A 129 8.00 2.38 -15.47
N LEU A 130 9.16 1.72 -15.61
CA LEU A 130 9.26 0.28 -15.88
C LEU A 130 9.04 -0.58 -14.63
N GLN A 131 9.42 -0.09 -13.45
CA GLN A 131 9.27 -0.81 -12.17
C GLN A 131 7.93 -0.54 -11.46
N VAL A 132 6.90 -0.08 -12.17
CA VAL A 132 5.55 0.04 -11.60
C VAL A 132 4.97 -1.34 -11.29
N ASP A 133 4.04 -1.40 -10.33
CA ASP A 133 3.52 -2.68 -9.84
C ASP A 133 2.57 -3.35 -10.87
N SER A 134 1.91 -2.56 -11.73
CA SER A 134 1.10 -3.07 -12.84
C SER A 134 1.98 -3.45 -14.04
N PHE A 135 1.97 -4.74 -14.41
CA PHE A 135 2.67 -5.20 -15.60
C PHE A 135 1.98 -4.75 -16.89
N ILE A 136 0.65 -4.55 -16.90
CA ILE A 136 -0.08 -4.01 -18.07
C ILE A 136 0.40 -2.58 -18.35
N SER A 137 0.49 -1.77 -17.29
CA SER A 137 0.96 -0.39 -17.34
C SER A 137 2.43 -0.32 -17.78
N ALA A 138 3.30 -1.16 -17.20
CA ALA A 138 4.72 -1.24 -17.57
C ALA A 138 4.92 -1.67 -19.02
N ALA A 139 4.23 -2.72 -19.47
CA ALA A 139 4.33 -3.27 -20.82
C ALA A 139 3.84 -2.28 -21.90
N SER A 140 2.91 -1.40 -21.55
CA SER A 140 2.42 -0.32 -22.42
C SER A 140 3.43 0.82 -22.62
N PHE A 141 4.44 0.92 -21.77
CA PHE A 141 5.45 1.98 -21.84
C PHE A 141 6.62 1.58 -22.75
N GLN A 142 7.43 0.60 -22.34
CA GLN A 142 8.60 0.09 -23.06
C GLN A 142 8.88 -1.37 -22.65
N GLU A 143 9.85 -2.02 -23.32
CA GLU A 143 10.34 -3.39 -22.98
C GLU A 143 9.24 -4.47 -22.91
N THR A 144 8.19 -4.35 -23.73
CA THR A 144 6.97 -5.18 -23.68
C THR A 144 7.24 -6.68 -23.56
N THR A 145 8.13 -7.24 -24.37
CA THR A 145 8.44 -8.69 -24.35
C THR A 145 9.02 -9.14 -23.01
N LYS A 146 9.94 -8.36 -22.43
CA LYS A 146 10.59 -8.67 -21.16
C LYS A 146 9.59 -8.57 -20.01
N VAL A 147 8.80 -7.48 -19.97
CA VAL A 147 7.79 -7.26 -18.92
C VAL A 147 6.76 -8.39 -18.91
N LEU A 148 6.24 -8.79 -20.08
CA LEU A 148 5.24 -9.85 -20.16
C LEU A 148 5.81 -11.23 -19.81
N THR A 149 7.07 -11.48 -20.18
CA THR A 149 7.74 -12.75 -19.85
C THR A 149 7.98 -12.86 -18.34
N ASP A 150 8.45 -11.80 -17.70
CA ASP A 150 8.65 -11.75 -16.24
C ASP A 150 7.32 -11.92 -15.49
N ALA A 151 6.25 -11.28 -15.98
CA ALA A 151 4.91 -11.41 -15.40
C ALA A 151 4.37 -12.84 -15.53
N ALA A 152 4.57 -13.49 -16.68
CA ALA A 152 4.16 -14.86 -16.92
C ALA A 152 4.91 -15.85 -16.01
N ILE A 153 6.24 -15.68 -15.86
CA ILE A 153 7.06 -16.52 -14.97
C ILE A 153 6.60 -16.39 -13.52
N LYS A 154 6.28 -15.18 -13.06
CA LYS A 154 5.84 -14.90 -11.69
C LYS A 154 4.37 -15.24 -11.45
N SER A 155 3.61 -15.65 -12.47
CA SER A 155 2.15 -15.77 -12.41
C SER A 155 1.50 -14.51 -11.83
N SER A 156 1.94 -13.34 -12.32
CA SER A 156 1.49 -12.05 -11.79
C SER A 156 0.05 -11.75 -12.17
N THR A 157 -0.70 -11.20 -11.23
CA THR A 157 -2.07 -10.72 -11.43
C THR A 157 -2.10 -9.20 -11.34
N ASP A 158 -2.74 -8.56 -12.30
CA ASP A 158 -2.94 -7.10 -12.31
C ASP A 158 -4.32 -6.76 -11.73
N TYR A 159 -4.36 -5.85 -10.76
CA TYR A 159 -5.58 -5.46 -10.06
C TYR A 159 -6.27 -4.23 -10.66
N LEU A 160 -5.73 -3.65 -11.75
CA LEU A 160 -6.32 -2.50 -12.44
C LEU A 160 -6.59 -1.31 -11.51
N GLU A 161 -5.67 -1.01 -10.59
CA GLU A 161 -5.83 0.12 -9.66
C GLU A 161 -5.42 1.46 -10.28
N GLY A 162 -4.65 1.43 -11.37
CA GLY A 162 -4.06 2.58 -12.03
C GLY A 162 -4.88 3.14 -13.19
N LEU A 163 -4.48 4.32 -13.67
CA LEU A 163 -5.16 4.99 -14.78
C LEU A 163 -4.95 4.24 -16.10
N LYS A 164 -3.70 3.90 -16.44
CA LYS A 164 -3.37 3.31 -17.74
C LYS A 164 -3.99 1.94 -17.94
N GLU A 165 -4.00 1.10 -16.91
CA GLU A 165 -4.64 -0.21 -17.00
C GLU A 165 -6.13 -0.08 -17.33
N ASN A 166 -6.84 0.81 -16.62
CA ASN A 166 -8.27 1.03 -16.86
C ASN A 166 -8.55 1.66 -18.22
N VAL A 167 -7.68 2.56 -18.71
CA VAL A 167 -7.79 3.07 -20.10
C VAL A 167 -7.67 1.93 -21.11
N ILE A 168 -6.66 1.05 -20.97
CA ILE A 168 -6.42 -0.06 -21.90
C ILE A 168 -7.57 -1.06 -21.89
N MET A 169 -8.14 -1.33 -20.71
CA MET A 169 -9.26 -2.26 -20.54
C MET A 169 -10.63 -1.65 -20.91
N GLY A 170 -10.72 -0.33 -21.09
CA GLY A 170 -11.99 0.36 -21.36
C GLY A 170 -12.89 0.53 -20.12
N ASN A 171 -12.31 0.43 -18.92
CA ASN A 171 -13.01 0.64 -17.65
C ASN A 171 -13.14 2.13 -17.32
N LEU A 172 -14.04 2.46 -16.39
CA LEU A 172 -14.10 3.80 -15.80
C LEU A 172 -12.80 4.10 -15.04
N LEU A 173 -12.21 5.27 -15.27
CA LEU A 173 -10.94 5.64 -14.64
C LEU A 173 -11.13 5.90 -13.14
N PRO A 174 -10.20 5.45 -12.27
CA PRO A 174 -10.24 5.70 -10.82
C PRO A 174 -9.83 7.14 -10.45
N CYS A 175 -10.31 8.13 -11.21
CA CYS A 175 -10.09 9.55 -10.97
C CYS A 175 -11.29 10.38 -11.42
N GLY A 176 -11.41 11.62 -10.92
CA GLY A 176 -12.55 12.47 -11.24
C GLY A 176 -13.87 11.84 -10.79
N THR A 177 -14.84 11.73 -11.69
CA THR A 177 -16.16 11.14 -11.42
C THR A 177 -16.12 9.63 -11.17
N GLY A 178 -15.06 8.94 -11.57
CA GLY A 178 -14.90 7.50 -11.34
C GLY A 178 -14.32 7.14 -9.97
N LEU A 179 -14.10 8.10 -9.08
CA LEU A 179 -13.73 7.81 -7.70
C LEU A 179 -14.89 7.12 -6.96
N ALA A 180 -14.58 6.06 -6.20
CA ALA A 180 -15.56 5.26 -5.47
C ALA A 180 -16.51 6.08 -4.58
N LYS A 181 -16.04 7.23 -4.05
CA LYS A 181 -16.86 8.15 -3.24
C LYS A 181 -18.09 8.70 -3.98
N TYR A 182 -18.04 8.77 -5.31
CA TYR A 182 -19.15 9.28 -6.12
C TYR A 182 -20.16 8.19 -6.48
N ASN A 183 -19.78 6.91 -6.43
CA ASN A 183 -20.67 5.79 -6.79
C ASN A 183 -21.90 5.69 -5.88
N TYR A 184 -21.80 6.17 -4.64
CA TYR A 184 -22.87 6.10 -3.65
C TYR A 184 -23.68 7.39 -3.55
N ILE A 185 -23.32 8.44 -4.30
CA ILE A 185 -24.09 9.68 -4.30
C ILE A 185 -25.33 9.48 -5.17
N LYS A 186 -26.45 9.20 -4.51
CA LYS A 186 -27.77 9.19 -5.14
C LYS A 186 -28.42 10.55 -4.95
N VAL A 187 -28.65 11.26 -6.05
CA VAL A 187 -29.41 12.51 -6.05
C VAL A 187 -30.88 12.13 -6.27
N LYS A 188 -31.75 12.46 -5.31
CA LYS A 188 -33.21 12.33 -5.46
C LYS A 188 -33.81 13.70 -5.75
N ASN A 189 -34.89 13.73 -6.53
CA ASN A 189 -35.67 14.95 -6.71
C ASN A 189 -36.53 15.20 -5.46
N LYS A 190 -36.83 16.46 -5.11
CA LYS A 190 -37.65 16.78 -3.93
C LYS A 190 -39.02 16.11 -3.98
N PHE A 191 -39.62 16.05 -5.16
CA PHE A 191 -40.89 15.37 -5.42
C PHE A 191 -40.84 13.84 -5.19
N GLU A 192 -39.67 13.21 -5.36
CA GLU A 192 -39.49 11.77 -5.09
C GLU A 192 -39.16 11.47 -3.62
N GLN A 193 -38.80 12.48 -2.82
CA GLN A 193 -38.66 12.33 -1.38
C GLN A 193 -40.03 12.36 -0.69
N GLU A 194 -40.86 13.34 -1.05
CA GLU A 194 -42.23 13.49 -0.53
C GLU A 194 -43.08 12.24 -0.83
N ALA A 195 -43.02 11.73 -2.06
CA ALA A 195 -43.75 10.52 -2.45
C ALA A 195 -43.28 9.21 -1.77
N VAL A 196 -42.08 9.19 -1.16
CA VAL A 196 -41.59 8.02 -0.40
C VAL A 196 -41.93 8.16 1.09
N GLU A 197 -42.03 9.38 1.61
CA GLU A 197 -42.51 9.63 2.98
C GLU A 197 -44.03 9.35 3.09
N ASP A 198 -44.83 9.75 2.10
CA ASP A 198 -46.28 9.49 2.07
C ASP A 198 -46.66 8.01 1.99
N VAL A 199 -45.81 7.15 1.42
CA VAL A 199 -46.06 5.70 1.30
C VAL A 199 -45.72 4.94 2.59
N VAL A 200 -44.83 5.48 3.42
CA VAL A 200 -44.43 4.83 4.70
C VAL A 200 -45.42 5.17 5.83
N GLU A 201 -46.16 6.27 5.73
CA GLU A 201 -47.20 6.62 6.71
C GLU A 201 -48.51 5.82 6.53
N ASP A 202 -48.80 5.29 5.34
CA ASP A 202 -50.08 4.58 5.06
C ASP A 202 -50.08 3.07 5.42
N ASP A 203 -48.93 2.49 5.78
CA ASP A 203 -48.84 1.10 6.28
C ASP A 203 -49.13 0.96 7.80
N GLY A 204 -49.51 2.06 8.46
CA GLY A 204 -50.07 2.06 9.81
C GLY A 204 -51.59 1.90 9.79
N TYR A 205 -52.07 0.70 10.14
CA TYR A 205 -53.47 0.26 10.33
C TYR A 205 -54.17 -0.42 9.15
N ARG A 206 -53.98 -1.74 9.05
CA ARG A 206 -55.11 -2.68 8.88
C ARG A 206 -54.93 -3.90 9.80
N ASN A 207 -55.81 -4.01 10.80
CA ASN A 207 -56.08 -5.22 11.58
C ASN A 207 -56.62 -6.34 10.68
#